data_AF-A0A847IR83-F1
#
_entry.id   AF-A0A847IR83-F1
#
_cell.length_a   1.000
_cell.length_b   1.000
_cell.length_c   1.000
_cell.angle_alpha   90.00
_cell.angle_beta   90.00
_cell.angle_gamma   90.00
#
_symmetry.space_group_name_H-M   'P 1'
#
loop_
_entity.id
_entity.type
_entity.pdbx_description
1 polymer ?
#
loop_
_entity_poly.entity_id
_entity_poly.type
_entity_poly.pdbx_seq_one_letter_code
_entity_poly.pdbx_strand_id
1 'polypeptide(L)'
;MSKALTKQRYVALDVLRGMTIAGMILVNNPGTWSQIYPPLRHAEWFGCTPTDLVFPFFLFVVGTAMAFSFAGFFDGTASIKSGYAKLYKRAFLIFLVGLLLNAFPFVPVRPDAELTFWENLGQFYSRLRILGVLQRIAMAYALGGTLALWLKKPKRIAVAFAATLLVHWALLWIFGGEDPYSRETNFARTLDLFLLGPQH
;
A
#
# COMPACT_ATOMS: atom_id res chain seq x y z
N MET A 1 38.30 5.82 -22.38
CA MET A 1 36.93 5.31 -22.68
C MET A 1 36.15 5.21 -21.37
N SER A 2 35.15 6.07 -21.19
CA SER A 2 34.24 6.00 -20.04
C SER A 2 33.39 4.74 -20.16
N LYS A 3 33.61 3.76 -19.27
CA LYS A 3 32.74 2.58 -19.15
C LYS A 3 31.40 3.09 -18.63
N ALA A 4 30.41 3.26 -19.51
CA ALA A 4 29.04 3.48 -19.08
C ALA A 4 28.65 2.30 -18.18
N LEU A 5 28.40 2.58 -16.90
CA LEU A 5 27.89 1.59 -15.95
C LEU A 5 26.52 1.14 -16.48
N THR A 6 26.49 0.00 -17.17
CA THR A 6 25.27 -0.62 -17.65
C THR A 6 24.41 -0.94 -16.44
N LYS A 7 23.27 -0.26 -16.34
CA LYS A 7 22.29 -0.48 -15.28
C LYS A 7 21.76 -1.91 -15.40
N GLN A 8 22.29 -2.81 -14.59
CA GLN A 8 21.94 -4.24 -14.63
C GLN A 8 20.46 -4.40 -14.28
N ARG A 9 19.67 -4.93 -15.21
CA ARG A 9 18.25 -5.25 -14.98
C ARG A 9 18.14 -6.61 -14.31
N TYR A 10 17.43 -6.67 -13.20
CA TYR A 10 17.22 -7.91 -12.45
C TYR A 10 15.96 -8.63 -12.93
N VAL A 11 16.14 -9.59 -13.84
CA VAL A 11 15.03 -10.36 -14.44
C VAL A 11 14.19 -11.07 -13.38
N ALA A 12 14.82 -11.63 -12.33
CA ALA A 12 14.09 -12.28 -11.24
C ALA A 12 13.10 -11.34 -10.53
N LEU A 13 13.47 -10.06 -10.37
CA LEU A 13 12.61 -9.06 -9.75
C LEU A 13 11.42 -8.69 -10.66
N ASP A 14 11.65 -8.62 -11.96
CA ASP A 14 10.60 -8.35 -12.93
C ASP A 14 9.61 -9.53 -13.04
N VAL A 15 10.10 -10.78 -13.01
CA VAL A 15 9.27 -11.99 -12.96
C VAL A 15 8.43 -12.02 -11.68
N LEU A 16 9.03 -11.76 -10.52
CA LEU A 16 8.32 -11.77 -9.24
C LEU A 16 7.22 -10.70 -9.19
N ARG A 17 7.46 -9.50 -9.76
CA ARG A 17 6.41 -8.49 -9.94
C ARG A 17 5.26 -9.00 -10.80
N GLY A 18 5.58 -9.60 -11.95
CA GLY A 18 4.59 -10.14 -12.88
C GLY A 18 3.72 -11.22 -12.23
N MET A 19 4.35 -12.17 -11.52
CA MET A 19 3.65 -13.21 -10.76
C MET A 19 2.73 -12.63 -9.69
N THR A 20 3.18 -11.61 -8.97
CA THR A 20 2.37 -10.99 -7.91
C THR A 20 1.15 -10.27 -8.49
N ILE A 21 1.31 -9.59 -9.63
CA ILE A 21 0.19 -8.94 -10.33
C ILE A 21 -0.78 -9.98 -10.89
N ALA A 22 -0.27 -11.06 -11.50
CA ALA A 22 -1.10 -12.15 -12.00
C ALA A 22 -1.90 -12.80 -10.87
N GLY A 23 -1.26 -13.05 -9.72
CA GLY A 23 -1.92 -13.54 -8.51
C GLY A 23 -3.01 -12.57 -8.02
N MET A 24 -2.72 -11.26 -7.97
CA MET A 24 -3.68 -10.24 -7.58
C MET A 24 -4.90 -10.21 -8.50
N ILE A 25 -4.71 -10.37 -9.81
CA ILE A 25 -5.83 -10.44 -10.77
C ILE A 25 -6.64 -11.72 -10.56
N LEU A 26 -5.97 -12.87 -10.38
CA LEU A 26 -6.62 -14.16 -10.19
C LEU A 26 -7.52 -14.18 -8.95
N VAL A 27 -7.02 -13.67 -7.81
CA VAL A 27 -7.77 -13.71 -6.54
C VAL A 27 -8.90 -12.67 -6.49
N ASN A 28 -8.74 -11.53 -7.17
CA ASN A 28 -9.76 -10.48 -7.20
C ASN A 28 -10.87 -10.74 -8.22
N ASN A 29 -10.68 -11.69 -9.15
CA ASN A 29 -11.65 -12.01 -10.20
C ASN A 29 -12.01 -13.50 -10.19
N PRO A 30 -12.67 -14.01 -9.12
CA PRO A 30 -13.02 -15.43 -9.04
C PRO A 30 -14.15 -15.86 -10.01
N GLY A 31 -14.70 -14.94 -10.81
CA GLY A 31 -15.88 -15.16 -11.64
C GLY A 31 -17.16 -15.15 -10.81
N THR A 32 -17.32 -16.12 -9.91
CA THR A 32 -18.48 -16.25 -9.03
C THR A 32 -18.04 -16.39 -7.57
N TRP A 33 -18.47 -15.45 -6.72
CA TRP A 33 -18.14 -15.44 -5.27
C TRP A 33 -18.63 -16.67 -4.50
N SER A 34 -19.61 -17.41 -5.03
CA SER A 34 -20.11 -18.66 -4.45
C SER A 34 -19.25 -19.89 -4.77
N GLN A 35 -18.38 -19.83 -5.78
CA GLN A 35 -17.55 -20.95 -6.25
C GLN A 35 -16.07 -20.59 -6.32
N ILE A 36 -15.53 -20.05 -5.23
CA ILE A 36 -14.10 -19.79 -5.10
C ILE A 36 -13.40 -21.09 -4.74
N TYR A 37 -12.36 -21.45 -5.48
CA TYR A 37 -11.49 -22.58 -5.12
C TYR A 37 -10.99 -22.41 -3.68
N PRO A 38 -11.05 -23.44 -2.81
CA PRO A 38 -10.66 -23.32 -1.41
C PRO A 38 -9.31 -22.62 -1.13
N PRO A 39 -8.21 -22.89 -1.87
CA PRO A 39 -6.94 -22.18 -1.65
C PRO A 39 -6.95 -20.72 -2.11
N LEU A 40 -7.93 -20.31 -2.92
CA LEU A 40 -8.12 -18.94 -3.41
C LEU A 40 -9.10 -18.13 -2.55
N ARG A 41 -9.63 -18.70 -1.47
CA ARG A 41 -10.51 -18.00 -0.54
C ARG A 41 -9.67 -17.33 0.55
N HIS A 42 -9.99 -16.08 0.87
CA HIS A 42 -9.38 -15.38 2.00
C HIS A 42 -9.74 -16.05 3.33
N ALA A 43 -8.81 -16.06 4.28
CA ALA A 43 -9.13 -16.48 5.64
C ALA A 43 -10.21 -15.56 6.24
N GLU A 44 -11.12 -16.14 7.03
CA GLU A 44 -12.23 -15.36 7.56
C GLU A 44 -11.80 -14.31 8.56
N TRP A 45 -10.76 -14.52 9.37
CA TRP A 45 -10.12 -13.49 10.20
C TRP A 45 -8.78 -13.99 10.75
N PHE A 46 -8.84 -15.10 11.48
CA PHE A 46 -7.65 -15.85 11.89
C PHE A 46 -7.32 -16.89 10.83
N GLY A 47 -6.06 -16.95 10.44
CA GLY A 47 -5.57 -17.84 9.40
C GLY A 47 -4.68 -17.12 8.40
N CYS A 48 -4.12 -17.88 7.47
CA CYS A 48 -3.34 -17.35 6.37
C CYS A 48 -3.55 -18.25 5.16
N THR A 49 -4.19 -17.75 4.12
CA THR A 49 -4.28 -18.45 2.84
C THR A 49 -3.30 -17.86 1.83
N PRO A 50 -2.98 -18.56 0.73
CA PRO A 50 -2.09 -18.03 -0.30
C PRO A 50 -2.54 -16.68 -0.87
N THR A 51 -3.85 -16.38 -0.86
CA THR A 51 -4.39 -15.11 -1.37
C THR A 51 -4.08 -13.93 -0.47
N ASP A 52 -4.00 -14.16 0.84
CA ASP A 52 -3.64 -13.14 1.83
C ASP A 52 -2.18 -12.67 1.66
N LEU A 53 -1.32 -13.55 1.14
CA LEU A 53 0.11 -13.27 0.95
C LEU A 53 0.42 -12.41 -0.28
N VAL A 54 -0.51 -12.29 -1.23
CA VAL A 54 -0.30 -11.52 -2.48
C VAL A 54 0.08 -10.07 -2.17
N PHE A 55 -0.65 -9.41 -1.27
CA PHE A 55 -0.40 -8.01 -0.92
C PHE A 55 0.94 -7.81 -0.17
N PRO A 56 1.28 -8.60 0.88
CA PRO A 56 2.61 -8.60 1.49
C PRO A 56 3.76 -8.81 0.50
N PHE A 57 3.64 -9.78 -0.41
CA PHE A 57 4.67 -10.00 -1.44
C PHE A 57 4.79 -8.81 -2.38
N PHE A 58 3.68 -8.17 -2.74
CA PHE A 58 3.71 -6.96 -3.55
C PHE A 58 4.50 -5.83 -2.88
N LEU A 59 4.24 -5.57 -1.59
CA LEU A 59 4.97 -4.57 -0.83
C LEU A 59 6.46 -4.93 -0.67
N PHE A 60 6.79 -6.20 -0.44
CA PHE A 60 8.17 -6.66 -0.38
C PHE A 60 8.92 -6.40 -1.70
N VAL A 61 8.29 -6.71 -2.83
CA VAL A 61 8.84 -6.48 -4.16
C VAL A 61 9.03 -4.98 -4.45
N VAL A 62 8.08 -4.15 -4.02
CA VAL A 62 8.20 -2.68 -4.11
C VAL A 62 9.37 -2.17 -3.24
N GLY A 63 9.55 -2.71 -2.04
CA GLY A 63 10.64 -2.37 -1.12
C GLY A 63 12.02 -2.78 -1.65
N THR A 64 12.16 -4.01 -2.16
CA THR A 64 13.41 -4.48 -2.78
C THR A 64 13.77 -3.65 -4.02
N ALA A 65 12.77 -3.31 -4.85
CA ALA A 65 12.95 -2.39 -5.98
C ALA A 65 13.46 -1.01 -5.56
N MET A 66 12.95 -0.49 -4.43
CA MET A 66 13.40 0.78 -3.86
C MET A 66 14.85 0.70 -3.41
N ALA A 67 15.24 -0.37 -2.68
CA ALA A 67 16.61 -0.56 -2.21
C ALA A 67 17.63 -0.50 -3.35
N PHE A 68 17.36 -1.18 -4.47
CA PHE A 68 18.21 -1.11 -5.66
C PHE A 68 18.19 0.27 -6.32
N SER A 69 17.02 0.92 -6.41
CA SER A 69 16.93 2.27 -6.99
C SER A 69 17.65 3.33 -6.14
N PHE A 70 17.88 3.07 -4.86
CA PHE A 70 18.50 4.00 -3.91
C PHE A 70 19.92 3.63 -3.48
N ALA A 71 20.50 2.56 -4.04
CA ALA A 71 21.87 2.13 -3.74
C ALA A 71 22.89 3.28 -3.81
N GLY A 72 22.84 4.11 -4.87
CA GLY A 72 23.73 5.26 -5.00
C GLY A 72 23.57 6.35 -3.93
N PHE A 73 22.40 6.46 -3.30
CA PHE A 73 22.20 7.38 -2.16
C PHE A 73 22.75 6.80 -0.85
N PHE A 74 22.76 5.47 -0.71
CA PHE A 74 23.33 4.79 0.46
C PHE A 74 24.86 4.81 0.42
N ASP A 75 25.45 4.69 -0.77
CA ASP A 75 26.91 4.71 -0.99
C ASP A 75 27.48 6.14 -1.09
N GLY A 76 26.63 7.17 -0.94
CA GLY A 76 27.03 8.58 -0.95
C GLY A 76 27.39 9.15 -2.32
N THR A 77 27.22 8.38 -3.40
CA THR A 77 27.53 8.78 -4.78
C THR A 77 26.46 9.68 -5.39
N ALA A 78 25.28 9.77 -4.79
CA ALA A 78 24.18 10.61 -5.24
C ALA A 78 23.63 11.53 -4.13
N SER A 79 23.14 12.70 -4.54
CA SER A 79 22.62 13.72 -3.61
C SER A 79 21.36 13.24 -2.87
N ILE A 80 21.37 13.32 -1.54
CA ILE A 80 20.24 12.92 -0.70
C ILE A 80 18.97 13.72 -1.04
N LYS A 81 19.11 15.01 -1.39
CA LYS A 81 17.98 15.87 -1.78
C LYS A 81 17.25 15.32 -3.02
N SER A 82 17.99 14.81 -4.01
CA SER A 82 17.39 14.20 -5.19
C SER A 82 16.76 12.83 -4.89
N GLY A 83 17.27 12.13 -3.88
CA GLY A 83 16.64 10.92 -3.31
C GLY A 83 15.24 11.18 -2.77
N TYR A 84 15.09 12.17 -1.89
CA TYR A 84 13.78 12.56 -1.35
C TYR A 84 12.83 13.08 -2.44
N ALA A 85 13.31 13.94 -3.35
CA ALA A 85 12.48 14.44 -4.44
C ALA A 85 11.94 13.30 -5.32
N LYS A 86 12.79 12.31 -5.66
CA LYS A 86 12.40 11.13 -6.43
C LYS A 86 11.42 10.23 -5.66
N LEU A 87 11.64 10.07 -4.36
CA LEU A 87 10.76 9.32 -3.47
C LEU A 87 9.35 9.91 -3.44
N TYR A 88 9.23 11.19 -3.08
CA TYR A 88 7.94 11.86 -2.94
C TYR A 88 7.23 12.05 -4.27
N LYS A 89 7.96 12.33 -5.36
CA LYS A 89 7.34 12.38 -6.70
C LYS A 89 6.68 11.06 -7.05
N ARG A 90 7.34 9.93 -6.79
CA ARG A 90 6.77 8.60 -7.09
C ARG A 90 5.59 8.27 -6.17
N ALA A 91 5.70 8.55 -4.87
CA ALA A 91 4.59 8.36 -3.93
C ALA A 91 3.37 9.19 -4.33
N PHE A 92 3.57 10.47 -4.68
CA PHE A 92 2.52 11.36 -5.16
C PHE A 92 1.85 10.83 -6.44
N LEU A 93 2.61 10.38 -7.42
CA LEU A 93 2.04 9.81 -8.64
C LEU A 93 1.23 8.54 -8.37
N ILE A 94 1.70 7.64 -7.51
CA ILE A 94 0.95 6.43 -7.13
C ILE A 94 -0.35 6.82 -6.42
N PHE A 95 -0.28 7.77 -5.48
CA PHE A 95 -1.44 8.27 -4.76
C PHE A 95 -2.46 8.91 -5.70
N LEU A 96 -2.00 9.79 -6.60
CA LEU A 96 -2.85 10.48 -7.57
C LEU A 96 -3.52 9.49 -8.51
N VAL A 97 -2.78 8.53 -9.06
CA VAL A 97 -3.37 7.48 -9.92
C VAL A 97 -4.40 6.67 -9.16
N GLY A 98 -4.12 6.30 -7.89
CA GLY A 98 -5.08 5.60 -7.05
C GLY A 98 -6.36 6.41 -6.82
N LEU A 99 -6.23 7.72 -6.58
CA LEU A 99 -7.37 8.60 -6.37
C LEU A 99 -8.20 8.75 -7.65
N LEU A 100 -7.55 8.92 -8.80
CA LEU A 100 -8.22 9.01 -10.10
C LEU A 100 -8.93 7.70 -10.47
N LEU A 101 -8.35 6.55 -10.13
CA LEU A 101 -9.01 5.25 -10.33
C LEU A 101 -10.23 5.07 -9.41
N ASN A 102 -10.16 5.53 -8.16
CA ASN A 102 -11.32 5.53 -7.26
C ASN A 102 -12.38 6.55 -7.69
N ALA A 103 -11.97 7.63 -8.35
CA ALA A 103 -12.86 8.64 -8.89
C ALA A 103 -13.51 8.22 -10.21
N PHE A 104 -12.93 7.28 -10.96
CA PHE A 104 -13.45 6.83 -12.26
C PHE A 104 -14.86 6.22 -12.10
N PRO A 105 -15.85 6.61 -12.93
CA PRO A 105 -15.76 7.34 -14.20
C PRO A 105 -15.86 8.88 -14.11
N PHE A 106 -15.57 9.48 -12.95
CA PHE A 106 -15.59 10.92 -12.63
C PHE A 106 -16.98 11.57 -12.63
N VAL A 107 -18.01 10.78 -12.89
CA VAL A 107 -19.41 11.20 -12.93
C VAL A 107 -20.28 10.19 -12.20
N PRO A 108 -21.39 10.63 -11.59
CA PRO A 108 -22.35 9.74 -10.95
C PRO A 108 -22.97 8.81 -11.99
N VAL A 109 -22.67 7.50 -11.87
CA VAL A 109 -23.20 6.45 -12.78
C VAL A 109 -24.67 6.14 -12.50
N ARG A 110 -25.13 6.40 -11.27
CA ARG A 110 -26.52 6.23 -10.83
C ARG A 110 -26.96 7.51 -10.11
N PRO A 111 -27.31 8.57 -10.86
CA PRO A 111 -27.77 9.81 -10.24
C PRO A 111 -29.17 9.60 -9.64
N ASP A 112 -29.40 10.18 -8.47
CA ASP A 112 -30.74 10.28 -7.89
C ASP A 112 -31.56 11.30 -8.68
N ALA A 113 -32.75 10.89 -9.13
CA ALA A 113 -33.62 11.68 -9.99
C ALA A 113 -34.21 12.93 -9.30
N GLU A 114 -34.22 12.95 -7.96
CA GLU A 114 -34.71 14.08 -7.17
C GLU A 114 -33.65 15.16 -6.93
N LEU A 115 -32.38 14.89 -7.25
CA LEU A 115 -31.25 15.80 -7.01
C LEU A 115 -30.78 16.47 -8.29
N THR A 116 -30.32 17.72 -8.17
CA THR A 116 -29.68 18.46 -9.26
C THR A 116 -28.36 17.78 -9.65
N PHE A 117 -27.87 18.01 -10.87
CA PHE A 117 -26.55 17.52 -11.32
C PHE A 117 -25.42 17.82 -10.31
N TRP A 118 -25.38 19.05 -9.79
CA TRP A 118 -24.35 19.47 -8.83
C TRP A 118 -24.45 18.79 -7.46
N GLU A 119 -25.67 18.47 -7.02
CA GLU A 119 -25.92 17.75 -5.76
C GLU A 119 -25.53 16.27 -5.89
N ASN A 120 -25.89 15.66 -7.03
CA ASN A 120 -25.44 14.32 -7.41
C ASN A 120 -23.91 14.25 -7.49
N LEU A 121 -23.26 15.28 -8.06
CA LEU A 121 -21.81 15.36 -8.14
C LEU A 121 -21.16 15.51 -6.76
N GLY A 122 -21.72 16.37 -5.90
CA GLY A 122 -21.29 16.54 -4.52
C GLY A 122 -21.40 15.23 -3.71
N GLN A 123 -22.53 14.52 -3.82
CA GLN A 123 -22.69 13.21 -3.20
C GLN A 123 -21.69 12.18 -3.73
N PHE A 124 -21.47 12.13 -5.05
CA PHE A 124 -20.51 11.22 -5.67
C PHE A 124 -19.10 11.40 -5.08
N TYR A 125 -18.62 12.65 -5.00
CA TYR A 125 -17.29 12.92 -4.44
C TYR A 125 -17.23 12.71 -2.92
N SER A 126 -18.34 12.89 -2.19
CA SER A 126 -18.38 12.61 -0.74
C SER A 126 -18.26 11.12 -0.40
N ARG A 127 -18.74 10.23 -1.27
CA ARG A 127 -18.65 8.77 -1.10
C ARG A 127 -17.37 8.18 -1.69
N LEU A 128 -16.50 9.00 -2.25
CA LEU A 128 -15.30 8.56 -2.93
C LEU A 128 -14.30 8.00 -1.92
N ARG A 129 -13.98 6.71 -2.04
CA ARG A 129 -13.04 6.04 -1.13
C ARG A 129 -11.65 6.68 -1.21
N ILE A 130 -11.27 7.43 -0.17
CA ILE A 130 -10.00 8.17 -0.14
C ILE A 130 -8.82 7.20 -0.02
N LEU A 131 -8.87 6.26 0.93
CA LEU A 131 -7.80 5.28 1.17
C LEU A 131 -8.05 3.93 0.46
N GLY A 132 -7.75 3.90 -0.83
CA GLY A 132 -7.60 2.65 -1.58
C GLY A 132 -6.24 1.97 -1.37
N VAL A 133 -6.06 0.81 -2.02
CA VAL A 133 -4.84 -0.01 -1.93
C VAL A 133 -3.61 0.77 -2.43
N LEU A 134 -3.75 1.51 -3.53
CA LEU A 134 -2.65 2.29 -4.11
C LEU A 134 -2.22 3.45 -3.21
N GLN A 135 -3.17 4.13 -2.56
CA GLN A 135 -2.90 5.21 -1.61
C GLN A 135 -2.12 4.67 -0.39
N ARG A 136 -2.54 3.51 0.15
CA ARG A 136 -1.82 2.84 1.25
C ARG A 136 -0.40 2.45 0.84
N ILE A 137 -0.20 1.92 -0.39
CA ILE A 137 1.13 1.63 -0.93
C ILE A 137 1.97 2.91 -1.05
N ALA A 138 1.38 4.01 -1.53
CA ALA A 138 2.07 5.30 -1.65
C ALA A 138 2.55 5.82 -0.29
N MET A 139 1.72 5.73 0.75
CA MET A 139 2.06 6.13 2.12
C MET A 139 3.18 5.23 2.68
N ALA A 140 3.05 3.91 2.57
CA ALA A 140 4.07 2.98 3.02
C ALA A 140 5.41 3.20 2.28
N TYR A 141 5.36 3.46 0.97
CA TYR A 141 6.53 3.77 0.16
C TYR A 141 7.21 5.07 0.62
N ALA A 142 6.44 6.13 0.87
CA ALA A 142 6.97 7.41 1.34
C ALA A 142 7.57 7.30 2.75
N LEU A 143 6.84 6.73 3.71
CA LEU A 143 7.30 6.60 5.10
C LEU A 143 8.49 5.67 5.22
N GLY A 144 8.40 4.46 4.65
CA GLY A 144 9.49 3.48 4.66
C GLY A 144 10.71 3.98 3.89
N GLY A 145 10.50 4.64 2.76
CA GLY A 145 11.59 5.24 1.98
C GLY A 145 12.29 6.40 2.67
N THR A 146 11.54 7.26 3.37
CA THR A 146 12.11 8.35 4.17
C THR A 146 12.94 7.79 5.33
N LEU A 147 12.41 6.79 6.04
CA LEU A 147 13.14 6.11 7.11
C LEU A 147 14.43 5.46 6.59
N ALA A 148 14.36 4.80 5.43
CA ALA A 148 15.52 4.18 4.79
C ALA A 148 16.58 5.21 4.37
N LEU A 149 16.20 6.31 3.72
CA LEU A 149 17.12 7.39 3.30
C LEU A 149 17.71 8.14 4.50
N TRP A 150 16.97 8.25 5.61
CA TRP A 150 17.45 8.87 6.83
C TRP A 150 18.46 7.99 7.56
N LEU A 151 18.16 6.70 7.74
CA LEU A 151 19.02 5.78 8.50
C LEU A 151 20.24 5.32 7.71
N LYS A 152 20.10 5.12 6.38
CA LYS A 152 21.08 4.66 5.38
C LYS A 152 21.72 3.30 5.61
N LYS A 153 22.00 2.94 6.88
CA LYS A 153 22.69 1.71 7.27
C LYS A 153 21.70 0.56 7.44
N PRO A 154 21.96 -0.64 6.87
CA PRO A 154 21.02 -1.76 6.92
C PRO A 154 20.70 -2.21 8.35
N LYS A 155 21.69 -2.22 9.25
CA LYS A 155 21.48 -2.55 10.68
C LYS A 155 20.48 -1.59 11.34
N ARG A 156 20.56 -0.29 11.05
CA ARG A 156 19.65 0.72 11.60
C ARG A 156 18.24 0.56 11.02
N ILE A 157 18.13 0.25 9.73
CA ILE A 157 16.85 -0.03 9.06
C ILE A 157 16.19 -1.26 9.68
N ALA A 158 16.95 -2.34 9.95
CA ALA A 158 16.43 -3.55 10.60
C ALA A 158 15.94 -3.27 12.03
N VAL A 159 16.68 -2.48 12.81
CA VAL A 159 16.24 -2.04 14.14
C VAL A 159 14.97 -1.21 14.05
N ALA A 160 14.88 -0.27 13.11
CA ALA A 160 13.69 0.56 12.95
C ALA A 160 12.46 -0.26 12.48
N PHE A 161 12.67 -1.26 11.63
CA PHE A 161 11.63 -2.22 11.25
C PHE A 161 11.10 -3.00 12.47
N ALA A 162 11.99 -3.60 13.25
CA ALA A 162 11.63 -4.31 14.47
C ALA A 162 10.92 -3.39 15.48
N ALA A 163 11.44 -2.17 15.68
CA ALA A 163 10.83 -1.19 16.56
C ALA A 163 9.42 -0.80 16.08
N THR A 164 9.21 -0.61 14.78
CA THR A 164 7.88 -0.27 14.24
C THR A 164 6.88 -1.41 14.46
N LEU A 165 7.32 -2.67 14.28
CA LEU A 165 6.46 -3.83 14.57
C LEU A 165 6.11 -3.94 16.05
N LEU A 166 7.09 -3.75 16.95
CA LEU A 166 6.87 -3.80 18.38
C LEU A 166 5.98 -2.67 18.87
N VAL A 167 6.17 -1.45 18.35
CA VAL A 167 5.30 -0.31 18.64
C VAL A 167 3.89 -0.58 18.16
N HIS A 168 3.71 -1.09 16.94
CA HIS A 168 2.39 -1.46 16.43
C HIS A 168 1.71 -2.51 17.31
N TRP A 169 2.43 -3.58 17.65
CA TRP A 169 1.91 -4.63 18.53
C TRP A 169 1.54 -4.10 19.92
N ALA A 170 2.39 -3.25 20.52
CA ALA A 170 2.11 -2.63 21.81
C ALA A 170 0.89 -1.70 21.76
N LEU A 171 0.73 -0.91 20.68
CA LEU A 171 -0.44 -0.06 20.49
C LEU A 171 -1.72 -0.90 20.40
N LEU A 172 -1.71 -2.02 19.65
CA LEU A 172 -2.83 -2.94 19.59
C LEU A 172 -3.16 -3.48 20.98
N TRP A 173 -2.16 -3.98 21.70
CA TRP A 173 -2.36 -4.62 23.00
C TRP A 173 -2.84 -3.66 24.09
N ILE A 174 -2.29 -2.45 24.16
CA ILE A 174 -2.62 -1.47 25.21
C ILE A 174 -3.99 -0.82 24.95
N PHE A 175 -4.31 -0.52 23.69
CA PHE A 175 -5.51 0.26 23.34
C PHE A 175 -6.64 -0.56 22.70
N GLY A 176 -6.47 -1.87 22.56
CA GLY A 176 -7.45 -2.77 21.92
C GLY A 176 -8.55 -3.33 22.83
N GLY A 177 -8.62 -2.91 24.10
CA GLY A 177 -9.68 -3.31 25.04
C GLY A 177 -9.60 -4.79 25.47
N GLU A 178 -10.76 -5.42 25.69
CA GLU A 178 -10.85 -6.80 26.21
C GLU A 178 -10.41 -7.88 25.20
N ASP A 179 -10.60 -7.63 23.89
CA ASP A 179 -10.08 -8.49 22.81
C ASP A 179 -9.28 -7.64 21.79
N PRO A 180 -7.99 -7.40 22.04
CA PRO A 180 -7.17 -6.51 21.22
C PRO A 180 -7.03 -6.89 19.75
N TYR A 181 -7.27 -8.17 19.42
CA TYR A 181 -7.06 -8.74 18.09
C TYR A 181 -8.36 -9.07 17.38
N SER A 182 -9.52 -8.74 17.97
CA SER A 182 -10.82 -8.88 17.31
C SER A 182 -10.99 -7.87 16.18
N ARG A 183 -11.95 -8.10 15.28
CA ARG A 183 -12.30 -7.14 14.23
C ARG A 183 -12.90 -5.85 14.77
N GLU A 184 -13.65 -5.97 15.86
CA GLU A 184 -14.54 -4.94 16.36
C GLU A 184 -13.82 -3.95 17.28
N THR A 185 -12.93 -4.48 18.13
CA THR A 185 -12.28 -3.75 19.24
C THR A 185 -10.84 -3.34 18.96
N ASN A 186 -10.30 -3.73 17.81
CA ASN A 186 -8.93 -3.42 17.43
C ASN A 186 -8.70 -1.91 17.34
N PHE A 187 -7.63 -1.45 18.02
CA PHE A 187 -7.22 -0.05 18.05
C PHE A 187 -7.07 0.60 16.66
N ALA A 188 -6.61 -0.16 15.67
CA ALA A 188 -6.49 0.33 14.29
C ALA A 188 -7.86 0.74 13.71
N ARG A 189 -8.94 -0.01 13.99
CA ARG A 189 -10.30 0.34 13.59
C ARG A 189 -10.76 1.62 14.28
N THR A 190 -10.52 1.74 15.58
CA THR A 190 -10.90 2.94 16.35
C THR A 190 -10.23 4.19 15.79
N LEU A 191 -8.94 4.09 15.44
CA LEU A 191 -8.19 5.17 14.82
C LEU A 191 -8.69 5.48 13.40
N ASP A 192 -8.97 4.45 12.58
CA ASP A 192 -9.50 4.63 11.23
C ASP A 192 -10.88 5.31 11.24
N LEU A 193 -11.79 4.88 12.14
CA LEU A 193 -13.11 5.50 12.33
C LEU A 193 -13.00 6.94 12.82
N PHE A 194 -12.02 7.25 13.68
CA PHE A 194 -11.79 8.61 14.16
C PHE A 194 -11.25 9.53 13.04
N LEU A 195 -10.35 9.03 12.19
CA LEU A 195 -9.70 9.83 11.16
C LEU A 195 -10.53 9.98 9.87
N LEU A 196 -11.22 8.93 9.45
CA LEU A 196 -11.89 8.86 8.15
C LEU A 196 -13.42 8.76 8.28
N GLY A 197 -13.92 8.45 9.47
CA GLY A 197 -15.34 8.22 9.70
C GLY A 197 -15.80 6.82 9.26
N PRO A 198 -17.04 6.44 9.61
CA PRO A 198 -17.60 5.12 9.33
C PRO A 198 -17.90 4.86 7.84
N GLN A 199 -17.83 5.88 6.99
CA GLN A 199 -18.13 5.78 5.56
C GLN A 199 -16.90 5.41 4.70
N HIS A 200 -15.72 5.19 5.31
CA HIS A 200 -14.44 5.03 4.62
C HIS A 200 -13.63 3.78 5.01
#